data_AF-A0A968YVF2-F1
#
_entry.id   AF-A0A968YVF2-F1
#
_cell.length_a   1.000
_cell.length_b   1.000
_cell.length_c   1.000
_cell.angle_alpha   90.00
_cell.angle_beta   90.00
_cell.angle_gamma   90.00
#
_symmetry.space_group_name_H-M   'P 1'
#
loop_
_entity.id
_entity.type
_entity.pdbx_description
1 polymer ?
#
loop_
_entity_poly.entity_id
_entity_poly.type
_entity_poly.pdbx_seq_one_letter_code
_entity_poly.pdbx_strand_id
1 'polypeptide(L)'
;MMHYPIGFDQALDNALIQGCALNCSLGLDYTLERAYDRSVAISTLVYDLDDRDIIVLYENTTLVARDLAHALDCNLEPEFQKMLQNLKAQLPNSEGNHSAFKAWWKEQGKHWIETLSNAIIKYQNIGHNWSFTPDQTTLLQQYFVANLLLIDCLNNNCYVNRSIRKEIEDTLLLPIAEIENLSQKGRN
;
A
#
# COMPACT_ATOMS: atom_id res chain seq x y z
N MET A 1 -18.43 5.01 -9.74
CA MET A 1 -17.51 5.93 -9.04
C MET A 1 -16.60 5.04 -8.21
N MET A 2 -15.46 4.63 -8.76
CA MET A 2 -14.51 3.77 -8.06
C MET A 2 -13.84 4.63 -6.99
N HIS A 3 -14.15 4.35 -5.72
CA HIS A 3 -13.46 4.97 -4.59
C HIS A 3 -12.00 4.51 -4.63
N TYR A 4 -11.10 5.46 -4.88
CA TYR A 4 -9.66 5.24 -4.81
C TYR A 4 -9.30 4.75 -3.39
N PRO A 5 -8.36 3.80 -3.25
CA PRO A 5 -7.74 3.55 -1.96
C PRO A 5 -7.14 4.87 -1.46
N ILE A 6 -7.16 5.05 -0.15
CA ILE A 6 -6.76 6.26 0.56
C ILE A 6 -5.35 6.64 0.08
N GLY A 7 -5.26 7.58 -0.86
CA GLY A 7 -4.01 8.21 -1.23
C GLY A 7 -3.51 8.94 0.00
N PHE A 8 -2.60 8.30 0.73
CA PHE A 8 -2.00 8.88 1.89
C PHE A 8 -1.18 10.12 1.48
N ASP A 9 -1.17 11.11 2.36
CA ASP A 9 -0.47 12.38 2.19
C ASP A 9 0.99 12.14 1.77
N GLN A 10 1.50 12.88 0.79
CA GLN A 10 2.87 12.75 0.31
C GLN A 10 3.92 12.97 1.42
N ALA A 11 3.56 13.69 2.48
CA ALA A 11 4.37 13.80 3.69
C ALA A 11 4.41 12.49 4.50
N LEU A 12 3.31 11.74 4.53
CA LEU A 12 3.21 10.43 5.17
C LEU A 12 3.98 9.36 4.38
N ASP A 13 3.85 9.37 3.06
CA ASP A 13 4.64 8.51 2.17
C ASP A 13 6.15 8.70 2.41
N ASN A 14 6.60 9.95 2.53
CA ASN A 14 8.00 10.26 2.78
C ASN A 14 8.49 9.82 4.18
N ALA A 15 7.66 9.99 5.22
CA ALA A 15 7.98 9.55 6.58
C ALA A 15 8.05 8.02 6.69
N LEU A 16 7.16 7.30 6.02
CA LEU A 16 7.18 5.83 5.93
C LEU A 16 8.42 5.34 5.17
N ILE A 17 8.75 5.96 4.02
CA ILE A 17 9.97 5.63 3.24
C ILE A 17 11.24 5.74 4.09
N GLN A 18 11.33 6.75 4.96
CA GLN A 18 12.51 6.98 5.80
C GLN A 18 12.62 5.98 6.97
N GLY A 19 11.48 5.44 7.45
CA GLY A 19 11.43 4.32 8.39
C GLY A 19 11.63 2.93 7.73
N CYS A 20 11.21 2.76 6.48
CA CYS A 20 11.30 1.51 5.72
C CYS A 20 12.73 1.04 5.42
N ALA A 21 13.72 1.95 5.46
CA ALA A 21 15.13 1.60 5.24
C ALA A 21 15.71 0.65 6.30
N LEU A 22 15.00 0.40 7.41
CA LEU A 22 15.46 -0.42 8.55
C LEU A 22 14.66 -1.72 8.75
N ASN A 23 13.53 -1.93 8.06
CA ASN A 23 12.71 -3.13 8.24
C ASN A 23 12.12 -3.62 6.90
N CYS A 24 12.52 -4.83 6.50
CA CYS A 24 12.15 -5.45 5.23
C CYS A 24 10.63 -5.69 5.11
N SER A 25 9.89 -5.83 6.22
CA SER A 25 8.43 -6.03 6.19
C SER A 25 7.66 -4.74 5.87
N LEU A 26 8.02 -3.60 6.47
CA LEU A 26 7.35 -2.32 6.19
C LEU A 26 7.65 -1.83 4.76
N GLY A 27 8.87 -2.09 4.27
CA GLY A 27 9.24 -1.81 2.89
C GLY A 27 8.49 -2.66 1.87
N LEU A 28 8.12 -3.90 2.23
CA LEU A 28 7.34 -4.81 1.39
C LEU A 28 5.91 -4.32 1.19
N ASP A 29 5.20 -4.00 2.27
CA ASP A 29 3.80 -3.55 2.25
C ASP A 29 3.64 -2.30 1.38
N TYR A 30 4.47 -1.29 1.62
CA TYR A 30 4.49 -0.06 0.82
C TYR A 30 4.80 -0.32 -0.66
N THR A 31 5.76 -1.21 -0.94
CA THR A 31 6.12 -1.54 -2.34
C THR A 31 4.98 -2.22 -3.07
N LEU A 32 4.24 -3.10 -2.38
CA LEU A 32 3.08 -3.81 -2.94
C LEU A 32 1.89 -2.88 -3.15
N GLU A 33 1.59 -2.00 -2.19
CA GLU A 33 0.54 -0.99 -2.31
C GLU A 33 0.81 -0.04 -3.48
N ARG A 34 2.06 0.44 -3.60
CA ARG A 34 2.47 1.29 -4.71
C ARG A 34 2.37 0.59 -6.07
N ALA A 35 2.71 -0.70 -6.14
CA ALA A 35 2.55 -1.49 -7.37
C ALA A 35 1.07 -1.65 -7.75
N TYR A 36 0.20 -1.82 -6.75
CA TYR A 36 -1.24 -1.91 -6.94
C TYR A 36 -1.83 -0.58 -7.44
N ASP A 37 -1.52 0.54 -6.79
CA ASP A 37 -2.04 1.86 -7.16
C ASP A 37 -1.64 2.27 -8.58
N ARG A 38 -0.38 2.02 -8.96
CA ARG A 38 0.08 2.24 -10.33
C ARG A 38 -0.69 1.39 -11.33
N SER A 39 -0.95 0.14 -11.02
CA SER A 39 -1.73 -0.76 -11.88
C SER A 39 -3.17 -0.28 -12.05
N VAL A 40 -3.81 0.21 -10.98
CA VAL A 40 -5.15 0.82 -11.04
C VAL A 40 -5.14 2.10 -11.89
N ALA A 41 -4.12 2.95 -11.73
CA ALA A 41 -3.95 4.14 -12.55
C ALA A 41 -3.79 3.79 -14.03
N ILE A 42 -2.96 2.79 -14.36
CA ILE A 42 -2.81 2.28 -15.74
C ILE A 42 -4.15 1.80 -16.29
N SER A 43 -4.90 1.00 -15.53
CA SER A 43 -6.20 0.46 -15.95
C SER A 43 -7.25 1.56 -16.19
N THR A 44 -7.13 2.69 -15.50
CA THR A 44 -7.98 3.87 -15.75
C THR A 44 -7.52 4.61 -17.02
N LEU A 45 -6.24 4.94 -17.09
CA LEU A 45 -5.65 5.76 -18.15
C LEU A 45 -5.66 5.06 -19.53
N VAL A 46 -5.62 3.73 -19.59
CA VAL A 46 -5.55 2.98 -20.86
C VAL A 46 -6.74 3.23 -21.79
N TYR A 47 -7.88 3.67 -21.26
CA TYR A 47 -9.07 3.98 -22.05
C TYR A 47 -9.03 5.38 -22.66
N ASP A 48 -8.38 6.33 -22.00
CA ASP A 48 -8.43 7.75 -22.35
C ASP A 48 -7.20 8.21 -23.15
N LEU A 49 -6.05 7.55 -22.98
CA LEU A 49 -4.81 7.99 -23.60
C LEU A 49 -4.70 7.64 -25.09
N ASP A 50 -4.35 8.64 -25.89
CA ASP A 50 -3.99 8.46 -27.31
C ASP A 50 -2.61 7.79 -27.43
N ASP A 51 -2.16 7.53 -28.65
CA ASP A 51 -0.86 6.86 -28.86
C ASP A 51 0.34 7.77 -28.55
N ARG A 52 0.16 9.10 -28.41
CA ARG A 52 1.23 10.03 -28.04
C ARG A 52 1.48 10.04 -26.54
N ASP A 53 0.47 9.78 -25.73
CA ASP A 53 0.58 9.73 -24.27
C ASP A 53 0.86 8.31 -23.71
N ILE A 54 1.07 7.32 -24.60
CA ILE A 54 1.32 5.93 -24.21
C ILE A 54 2.60 5.75 -23.36
N ILE A 55 3.54 6.70 -23.44
CA ILE A 55 4.78 6.71 -22.66
C ILE A 55 4.47 6.63 -21.16
N VAL A 56 3.44 7.33 -20.69
CA VAL A 56 3.03 7.31 -19.28
C VAL A 56 2.61 5.90 -18.86
N LEU A 57 1.91 5.15 -19.71
CA LEU A 57 1.51 3.77 -19.43
C LEU A 57 2.72 2.83 -19.38
N TYR A 58 3.71 3.06 -20.25
CA TYR A 58 4.96 2.31 -20.25
C TYR A 58 5.76 2.53 -18.98
N GLU A 59 5.98 3.80 -18.63
CA GLU A 59 6.70 4.17 -17.41
C GLU A 59 6.05 3.53 -16.19
N ASN A 60 4.72 3.66 -16.05
CA ASN A 60 4.01 3.05 -14.93
C ASN A 60 4.10 1.52 -14.93
N THR A 61 4.00 0.87 -16.10
CA THR A 61 4.12 -0.61 -16.17
C THR A 61 5.54 -1.07 -15.81
N THR A 62 6.57 -0.36 -16.25
CA THR A 62 7.97 -0.63 -15.85
C THR A 62 8.16 -0.41 -14.35
N LEU A 63 7.54 0.62 -13.77
CA LEU A 63 7.58 0.88 -12.33
C LEU A 63 6.88 -0.23 -11.54
N VAL A 64 5.74 -0.76 -12.01
CA VAL A 64 5.08 -1.93 -11.41
C VAL A 64 6.01 -3.15 -11.45
N ALA A 65 6.62 -3.44 -12.60
CA ALA A 65 7.54 -4.58 -12.73
C ALA A 65 8.76 -4.46 -11.79
N ARG A 66 9.25 -3.23 -11.59
CA ARG A 66 10.34 -2.92 -10.65
C ARG A 66 9.90 -3.10 -9.20
N ASP A 67 8.74 -2.59 -8.82
CA ASP A 67 8.20 -2.75 -7.47
C ASP A 67 8.00 -4.23 -7.13
N LEU A 68 7.43 -5.02 -8.05
CA LEU A 68 7.32 -6.46 -7.89
C LEU A 68 8.70 -7.14 -7.78
N ALA A 69 9.72 -6.65 -8.47
CA ALA A 69 11.09 -7.15 -8.33
C ALA A 69 11.63 -6.91 -6.92
N HIS A 70 11.47 -5.71 -6.39
CA HIS A 70 11.88 -5.37 -5.03
C HIS A 70 11.13 -6.18 -3.97
N ALA A 71 9.81 -6.38 -4.15
CA ALA A 71 9.03 -7.24 -3.27
C ALA A 71 9.55 -8.70 -3.28
N LEU A 72 10.00 -9.19 -4.44
CA LEU A 72 10.55 -10.55 -4.59
C LEU A 72 11.94 -10.72 -3.95
N ASP A 73 12.67 -9.64 -3.68
CA ASP A 73 13.94 -9.66 -2.96
C ASP A 73 13.73 -9.79 -1.43
N CYS A 74 12.50 -9.58 -0.95
CA CYS A 74 12.13 -9.82 0.44
C CYS A 74 11.99 -11.31 0.74
N ASN A 75 12.08 -11.68 2.02
CA ASN A 75 11.84 -13.05 2.46
C ASN A 75 10.32 -13.35 2.48
N LEU A 76 9.78 -13.85 1.37
CA LEU A 76 8.36 -14.16 1.19
C LEU A 76 8.06 -15.64 1.43
N GLU A 77 6.81 -15.93 1.79
CA GLU A 77 6.32 -17.31 1.74
C GLU A 77 6.40 -17.88 0.31
N PRO A 78 6.77 -19.16 0.12
CA PRO A 78 7.00 -19.72 -1.21
C PRO A 78 5.82 -19.61 -2.18
N GLU A 79 4.58 -19.76 -1.68
CA GLU A 79 3.38 -19.63 -2.50
C GLU A 79 3.17 -18.17 -2.94
N PHE A 80 3.40 -17.21 -2.04
CA PHE A 80 3.29 -15.79 -2.35
C PHE A 80 4.36 -15.35 -3.35
N GLN A 81 5.61 -15.77 -3.14
CA GLN A 81 6.72 -15.51 -4.05
C GLN A 81 6.41 -16.00 -5.47
N LYS A 82 5.90 -17.24 -5.60
CA LYS A 82 5.51 -17.82 -6.89
C LYS A 82 4.38 -17.03 -7.56
N MET A 83 3.41 -16.56 -6.77
CA MET A 83 2.30 -15.74 -7.28
C MET A 83 2.80 -14.40 -7.83
N LEU A 84 3.68 -13.70 -7.10
CA LEU A 84 4.27 -12.44 -7.55
C LEU A 84 5.19 -12.63 -8.77
N GLN A 85 5.96 -13.72 -8.84
CA GLN A 85 6.77 -14.06 -10.02
C GLN A 85 5.89 -14.27 -11.26
N ASN A 86 4.76 -14.97 -11.11
CA ASN A 86 3.82 -15.19 -12.21
C ASN A 86 3.19 -13.87 -12.67
N LEU A 87 2.69 -13.05 -11.73
CA LEU A 87 2.14 -11.73 -12.03
C LEU A 87 3.15 -10.85 -12.79
N LYS A 88 4.39 -10.79 -12.31
CA LYS A 88 5.46 -10.03 -12.97
C LYS A 88 5.74 -10.54 -14.40
N ALA A 89 5.74 -11.86 -14.61
CA ALA A 89 6.00 -12.46 -15.92
C ALA A 89 4.88 -12.24 -16.93
N GLN A 90 3.65 -11.97 -16.48
CA GLN A 90 2.51 -11.68 -17.35
C GLN A 90 2.51 -10.25 -17.90
N LEU A 91 3.24 -9.32 -17.27
CA LEU A 91 3.24 -7.92 -17.66
C LEU A 91 3.72 -7.75 -19.11
N PRO A 92 3.02 -6.91 -19.91
CA PRO A 92 3.36 -6.72 -21.31
C PRO A 92 4.66 -5.92 -21.44
N ASN A 93 5.50 -6.31 -22.39
CA ASN A 93 6.72 -5.56 -22.70
C ASN A 93 6.38 -4.22 -23.34
N SER A 94 7.16 -3.18 -23.00
CA SER A 94 7.00 -1.82 -23.51
C SER A 94 7.56 -1.62 -24.93
N GLU A 95 8.24 -2.61 -25.51
CA GLU A 95 8.96 -2.45 -26.76
C GLU A 95 8.11 -2.81 -28.00
N GLY A 96 7.76 -1.78 -28.77
CA GLY A 96 7.50 -1.89 -30.21
C GLY A 96 6.06 -2.10 -30.67
N ASN A 97 5.13 -2.56 -29.82
CA ASN A 97 3.72 -2.70 -30.20
C ASN A 97 2.75 -2.02 -29.23
N HIS A 98 2.54 -0.72 -29.45
CA HIS A 98 1.60 0.14 -28.71
C HIS A 98 0.18 -0.46 -28.64
N SER A 99 -0.32 -0.96 -29.78
CA SER A 99 -1.66 -1.52 -29.87
C SER A 99 -1.83 -2.79 -29.04
N ALA A 100 -0.88 -3.72 -29.13
CA ALA A 100 -0.91 -4.96 -28.36
C ALA A 100 -0.75 -4.70 -26.86
N PHE A 101 0.10 -3.75 -26.48
CA PHE A 101 0.28 -3.35 -25.09
C PHE A 101 -1.01 -2.77 -24.49
N LYS A 102 -1.66 -1.82 -25.20
CA LYS A 102 -2.95 -1.27 -24.77
C LYS A 102 -4.04 -2.34 -24.72
N ALA A 103 -4.10 -3.22 -25.72
CA ALA A 103 -5.06 -4.32 -25.75
C ALA A 103 -4.89 -5.24 -24.54
N TRP A 104 -3.64 -5.59 -24.17
CA TRP A 104 -3.37 -6.39 -22.99
C TRP A 104 -3.91 -5.75 -21.70
N TRP A 105 -3.66 -4.46 -21.47
CA TRP A 105 -4.18 -3.77 -20.28
C TRP A 105 -5.71 -3.65 -20.26
N LYS A 106 -6.34 -3.53 -21.43
CA LYS A 106 -7.82 -3.51 -21.56
C LYS A 106 -8.44 -4.89 -21.33
N GLU A 107 -7.81 -5.95 -21.82
CA GLU A 107 -8.37 -7.31 -21.77
C GLU A 107 -8.00 -8.07 -20.49
N GLN A 108 -6.73 -7.99 -20.09
CA GLN A 108 -6.15 -8.77 -19.00
C GLN A 108 -5.89 -7.94 -17.74
N GLY A 109 -5.69 -6.63 -17.88
CA GLY A 109 -5.27 -5.75 -16.80
C GLY A 109 -6.18 -5.80 -15.57
N LYS A 110 -7.50 -5.83 -15.76
CA LYS A 110 -8.47 -5.95 -14.65
C LYS A 110 -8.28 -7.23 -13.85
N HIS A 111 -8.19 -8.37 -14.53
CA HIS A 111 -7.99 -9.66 -13.87
C HIS A 111 -6.63 -9.75 -13.17
N TRP A 112 -5.60 -9.16 -13.80
CA TRP A 112 -4.27 -9.06 -13.22
C TRP A 112 -4.28 -8.26 -11.90
N ILE A 113 -4.97 -7.11 -11.88
CA ILE A 113 -5.10 -6.25 -10.69
C ILE A 113 -5.86 -6.96 -9.58
N GLU A 114 -6.97 -7.63 -9.90
CA GLU A 114 -7.74 -8.42 -8.92
C GLU A 114 -6.88 -9.54 -8.33
N THR A 115 -6.06 -10.21 -9.16
CA THR A 115 -5.14 -11.26 -8.69
C THR A 115 -4.07 -10.69 -7.75
N LEU A 116 -3.48 -9.54 -8.09
CA LEU A 116 -2.53 -8.84 -7.23
C LEU A 116 -3.17 -8.43 -5.91
N SER A 117 -4.37 -7.82 -5.94
CA SER A 117 -5.11 -7.40 -4.75
C SER A 117 -5.38 -8.57 -3.80
N ASN A 118 -5.89 -9.68 -4.33
CA ASN A 118 -6.16 -10.88 -3.54
C ASN A 118 -4.89 -11.45 -2.92
N ALA A 119 -3.75 -11.40 -3.63
CA ALA A 119 -2.46 -11.83 -3.10
C ALA A 119 -2.01 -10.94 -1.93
N ILE A 120 -2.07 -9.62 -2.10
CA ILE A 120 -1.70 -8.64 -1.08
C ILE A 120 -2.57 -8.82 0.17
N ILE A 121 -3.89 -8.93 -0.01
CA ILE A 121 -4.84 -9.16 1.10
C ILE A 121 -4.54 -10.49 1.80
N LYS A 122 -4.33 -11.58 1.05
CA LYS A 122 -4.12 -12.92 1.63
C LYS A 122 -2.83 -12.99 2.47
N TYR A 123 -1.73 -12.42 1.98
CA TYR A 123 -0.40 -12.65 2.57
C TYR A 123 0.12 -11.49 3.42
N GLN A 124 -0.34 -10.26 3.18
CA GLN A 124 0.05 -9.09 3.97
C GLN A 124 -1.10 -8.51 4.79
N ASN A 125 -2.35 -8.93 4.55
CA ASN A 125 -3.54 -8.42 5.23
C ASN A 125 -3.71 -6.89 5.11
N ILE A 126 -3.22 -6.32 4.01
CA ILE A 126 -3.35 -4.90 3.66
C ILE A 126 -4.15 -4.74 2.36
N GLY A 127 -4.47 -3.50 1.97
CA GLY A 127 -5.15 -3.21 0.70
C GLY A 127 -6.64 -3.58 0.68
N HIS A 128 -7.25 -3.82 1.84
CA HIS A 128 -8.69 -4.06 1.97
C HIS A 128 -9.49 -2.82 1.56
N ASN A 129 -10.57 -3.05 0.81
CA ASN A 129 -11.56 -1.99 0.57
C ASN A 129 -12.51 -1.89 1.77
N TRP A 130 -12.08 -1.14 2.78
CA TRP A 130 -12.85 -0.90 4.01
C TRP A 130 -14.18 -0.18 3.79
N SER A 131 -14.41 0.41 2.61
CA SER A 131 -15.65 1.11 2.26
C SER A 131 -16.03 2.21 3.27
N PHE A 132 -15.04 2.92 3.81
CA PHE A 132 -15.26 4.00 4.75
C PHE A 132 -16.09 5.13 4.12
N THR A 133 -17.02 5.68 4.91
CA THR A 133 -17.71 6.92 4.53
C THR A 133 -16.74 8.10 4.61
N PRO A 134 -17.03 9.23 3.92
CA PRO A 134 -16.21 10.44 4.03
C PRO A 134 -16.00 10.91 5.48
N ASP A 135 -17.04 10.78 6.32
CA ASP A 135 -16.96 11.13 7.73
C ASP A 135 -16.04 10.18 8.51
N GLN A 136 -16.09 8.87 8.22
CA GLN A 136 -15.17 7.89 8.82
C GLN A 136 -13.73 8.12 8.38
N THR A 137 -13.49 8.43 7.11
CA THR A 137 -12.16 8.81 6.61
C THR A 137 -11.64 10.05 7.31
N THR A 138 -12.48 11.08 7.46
CA THR A 138 -12.12 12.32 8.17
C THR A 138 -11.77 12.03 9.63
N LEU A 139 -12.56 11.19 10.31
CA LEU A 139 -12.30 10.82 11.70
C LEU A 139 -10.98 10.05 11.85
N LEU A 140 -10.68 9.12 10.95
CA LEU A 140 -9.41 8.39 10.94
C LEU A 140 -8.21 9.31 10.69
N GLN A 141 -8.35 10.28 9.78
CA GLN A 141 -7.32 11.30 9.55
C GLN A 141 -7.09 12.15 10.79
N GLN A 142 -8.16 12.60 11.46
CA GLN A 142 -8.05 13.37 12.70
C GLN A 142 -7.37 12.57 13.81
N TYR A 143 -7.76 11.30 13.99
CA TYR A 143 -7.13 10.39 14.93
C TYR A 143 -5.63 10.23 14.64
N PHE A 144 -5.28 10.00 13.39
CA PHE A 144 -3.89 9.86 12.95
C PHE A 144 -3.06 11.12 13.23
N VAL A 145 -3.55 12.30 12.83
CA VAL A 145 -2.87 13.58 13.06
C VAL A 145 -2.71 13.88 14.55
N ALA A 146 -3.74 13.57 15.36
CA ALA A 146 -3.67 13.74 16.81
C ALA A 146 -2.59 12.84 17.43
N ASN A 147 -2.46 11.60 16.97
CA ASN A 147 -1.43 10.67 17.45
C ASN A 147 -0.02 11.08 17.00
N LEU A 148 0.15 11.59 15.77
CA LEU A 148 1.42 12.16 15.35
C LEU A 148 1.84 13.34 16.24
N LEU A 149 0.91 14.27 16.49
CA LEU A 149 1.17 15.39 17.40
C LEU A 149 1.54 14.91 18.80
N LEU A 150 0.86 13.87 19.30
CA LEU A 150 1.15 13.28 20.60
C LEU A 150 2.57 12.69 20.65
N ILE A 151 2.98 11.94 19.62
CA ILE A 151 4.33 11.40 19.49
C ILE A 151 5.36 12.54 19.44
N ASP A 152 5.11 13.58 18.65
CA ASP A 152 5.99 14.75 18.57
C ASP A 152 6.12 15.44 19.93
N CYS A 153 5.02 15.62 20.66
CA CYS A 153 5.05 16.15 22.02
C CYS A 153 5.86 15.26 22.97
N LEU A 154 5.69 13.94 22.90
CA LEU A 154 6.42 12.99 23.72
C LEU A 154 7.92 12.93 23.37
N ASN A 155 8.31 13.09 22.10
CA ASN A 155 9.70 13.03 21.67
C ASN A 155 10.46 14.35 21.93
N ASN A 156 9.74 15.47 22.00
CA ASN A 156 10.31 16.76 22.39
C ASN A 156 10.35 16.92 23.92
N ASN A 157 10.94 18.02 24.41
CA ASN A 157 11.14 18.35 25.85
C ASN A 157 9.84 18.56 26.66
N CYS A 158 8.73 17.91 26.32
CA CYS A 158 7.53 17.91 27.11
C CYS A 158 7.77 17.07 28.38
N TYR A 159 7.78 17.74 29.53
CA TYR A 159 7.93 17.07 30.82
C TYR A 159 6.62 16.34 31.16
N VAL A 160 6.57 15.06 30.81
CA VAL A 160 5.49 14.14 31.18
C VAL A 160 6.05 13.13 32.17
N ASN A 161 5.33 12.88 33.26
CA ASN A 161 5.72 11.85 34.23
C ASN A 161 5.90 10.50 33.51
N ARG A 162 6.95 9.76 33.86
CA ARG A 162 7.24 8.43 33.27
C ARG A 162 6.04 7.48 33.33
N SER A 163 5.26 7.50 34.41
CA SER A 163 4.06 6.64 34.52
C SER A 163 2.99 7.01 33.50
N ILE A 164 2.76 8.31 33.29
CA ILE A 164 1.78 8.83 32.34
C ILE A 164 2.25 8.60 30.90
N ARG A 165 3.54 8.81 30.62
CA ARG A 165 4.13 8.49 29.31
C ARG A 165 3.92 7.03 28.95
N LYS A 166 4.22 6.13 29.90
CA LYS A 166 4.03 4.70 29.70
C LYS A 166 2.57 4.34 29.49
N GLU A 167 1.65 4.93 30.26
CA GLU A 167 0.22 4.73 30.04
C GLU A 167 -0.23 5.19 28.64
N ILE A 168 0.28 6.32 28.14
CA ILE A 168 -0.02 6.80 26.78
C ILE A 168 0.51 5.83 25.72
N GLU A 169 1.76 5.39 25.84
CA GLU A 169 2.39 4.44 24.93
C GLU A 169 1.64 3.09 24.93
N ASP A 170 1.31 2.58 26.11
CA ASP A 170 0.64 1.29 26.33
C ASP A 170 -0.89 1.32 26.06
N THR A 171 -1.49 2.47 25.70
CA THR A 171 -2.95 2.55 25.45
C THR A 171 -3.32 3.20 24.13
N LEU A 172 -2.72 4.35 23.80
CA LEU A 172 -3.09 5.15 22.61
C LEU A 172 -2.21 4.82 21.40
N LEU A 173 -0.99 4.32 21.65
CA LEU A 173 0.01 4.06 20.61
C LEU A 173 0.33 2.57 20.48
N LEU A 174 -0.62 1.70 20.87
CA LEU A 174 -0.43 0.26 20.85
C LEU A 174 -0.18 -0.29 19.43
N PRO A 175 0.82 -1.17 19.27
CA PRO A 175 0.95 -2.01 18.09
C PRO A 175 -0.33 -2.80 17.79
N ILE A 176 -0.60 -3.06 16.51
CA ILE A 176 -1.78 -3.81 16.04
C ILE A 176 -1.90 -5.18 16.75
N ALA A 177 -0.78 -5.85 17.01
CA ALA A 177 -0.75 -7.13 17.73
C ALA A 177 -1.31 -7.04 19.17
N GLU A 178 -1.16 -5.91 19.85
CA GLU A 178 -1.76 -5.70 21.17
C GLU A 178 -3.24 -5.34 21.08
N ILE A 179 -3.66 -4.59 20.05
CA ILE A 179 -5.08 -4.31 19.77
C ILE A 179 -5.84 -5.61 19.49
N GLU A 180 -5.27 -6.51 18.70
CA GLU A 180 -5.86 -7.82 18.40
C GLU A 180 -6.03 -8.66 19.66
N ASN A 181 -5.00 -8.73 20.52
CA ASN A 181 -5.06 -9.44 21.79
C ASN A 181 -6.12 -8.88 22.75
N LEU A 182 -6.30 -7.56 22.79
CA LEU A 182 -7.34 -6.90 23.58
C LEU A 182 -8.74 -7.21 23.04
N SER A 183 -8.91 -7.24 21.71
CA SER A 183 -10.18 -7.57 21.06
C SER A 183 -10.62 -9.02 21.31
N GLN A 184 -9.68 -9.94 21.52
CA GLN A 184 -9.97 -11.34 21.86
C GLN A 184 -10.24 -11.54 23.35
N LYS A 185 -9.55 -10.81 24.23
CA LYS A 185 -9.82 -10.85 25.68
C LYS A 185 -11.19 -10.31 26.06
N GLY A 186 -11.74 -9.36 25.31
CA GLY A 186 -13.10 -8.83 25.55
C GLY A 186 -14.24 -9.75 25.09
N ARG A 187 -13.94 -10.91 24.48
CA ARG A 187 -14.93 -11.89 23.99
C ARG A 187 -15.05 -13.16 24.85
N ASN A 188 -14.28 -13.26 25.94
CA ASN A 188 -14.34 -14.36 26.92
C ASN A 188 -14.97 -13.92 28.23
#